data_AF-A0AAU5C1P6-F1
#
_entry.id   AF-A0AAU5C1P6-F1
#
_cell.length_a   1.000
_cell.length_b   1.000
_cell.length_c   1.000
_cell.angle_alpha   90.00
_cell.angle_beta   90.00
_cell.angle_gamma   90.00
#
_symmetry.space_group_name_H-M   'P 1'
#
loop_
_entity.id
_entity.type
_entity.pdbx_description
1 polymer ?
#
loop_
_entity_poly.entity_id
_entity_poly.type
_entity_poly.pdbx_seq_one_letter_code
_entity_poly.pdbx_strand_id
1 'polypeptide(L)'
;MSFEQEWATVRSTSTAEVSMRLNQVAPEPGGGGGGNADLSVDQDKLGAIGSAAYALHGRLVKDGNHARTNTTEAATGMSSHGFLTGSAMSTVQEKPLVRRTSRSCTP
;
A
#
# COMPACT_ATOMS: atom_id res chain seq x y z
N MET A 1 -30.39 -31.17 -28.32
CA MET A 1 -30.16 -29.79 -27.86
C MET A 1 -28.66 -29.62 -27.70
N SER A 2 -28.07 -28.59 -28.32
CA SER A 2 -26.63 -28.34 -28.24
C SER A 2 -26.33 -27.41 -27.07
N PHE A 3 -25.16 -27.60 -26.44
CA PHE A 3 -24.67 -26.76 -25.36
C PHE A 3 -24.75 -25.26 -25.70
N GLU A 4 -24.43 -24.88 -26.94
CA GLU A 4 -24.47 -23.49 -27.37
C GLU A 4 -25.88 -22.88 -27.31
N GLN A 5 -26.91 -23.69 -27.59
CA GLN A 5 -28.30 -23.26 -27.56
C GLN A 5 -28.81 -23.07 -26.12
N GLU A 6 -28.40 -23.93 -25.20
CA GLU A 6 -28.67 -23.77 -23.77
C GLU A 6 -27.92 -22.56 -23.20
N TRP A 7 -26.67 -22.37 -23.58
CA TRP A 7 -25.85 -21.25 -23.13
C TRP A 7 -26.35 -19.89 -23.66
N ALA A 8 -26.82 -19.83 -24.90
CA ALA A 8 -27.44 -18.64 -25.46
C ALA A 8 -28.74 -18.25 -24.73
N THR A 9 -29.56 -19.25 -24.35
CA THR A 9 -30.82 -19.04 -23.63
C THR A 9 -30.58 -18.54 -22.20
N VAL A 10 -29.59 -19.08 -21.50
CA VAL A 10 -29.22 -18.64 -20.15
C VAL A 10 -28.64 -17.22 -20.17
N ARG A 11 -27.84 -16.86 -21.19
CA ARG A 11 -27.30 -15.50 -21.34
C ARG A 11 -28.40 -14.47 -21.61
N SER A 12 -29.33 -14.74 -22.52
CA SER A 12 -30.42 -13.80 -22.84
C SER A 12 -31.34 -13.55 -21.65
N THR A 13 -31.61 -14.60 -20.87
CA THR A 13 -32.43 -14.50 -19.64
C THR A 13 -31.67 -13.76 -18.53
N SER A 14 -30.36 -14.01 -18.38
CA SER A 14 -29.54 -13.31 -17.37
C SER A 14 -29.39 -11.82 -17.67
N THR A 15 -29.26 -11.41 -18.93
CA THR A 15 -29.17 -9.98 -19.26
C THR A 15 -30.42 -9.17 -18.89
N ALA A 16 -31.59 -9.81 -18.77
CA ALA A 16 -32.80 -9.17 -18.27
C ALA A 16 -32.83 -9.04 -16.73
N GLU A 17 -32.07 -9.88 -16.01
CA GLU A 17 -32.10 -10.04 -14.55
C GLU A 17 -30.86 -9.44 -13.85
N VAL A 18 -29.80 -9.08 -14.59
CA VAL A 18 -28.57 -8.52 -14.00
C VAL A 18 -28.74 -7.03 -13.72
N SER A 19 -29.21 -6.71 -12.51
CA SER A 19 -29.00 -5.40 -11.91
C SER A 19 -27.57 -5.31 -11.36
N MET A 20 -26.85 -4.22 -11.67
CA MET A 20 -25.52 -3.97 -11.12
C MET A 20 -25.60 -3.87 -9.59
N ARG A 21 -25.18 -4.91 -8.87
CA ARG A 21 -25.02 -4.85 -7.42
C ARG A 21 -23.68 -4.19 -7.07
N LEU A 22 -23.67 -2.86 -7.06
CA LEU A 22 -22.62 -2.10 -6.39
C LEU A 22 -22.76 -2.30 -4.87
N ASN A 23 -21.64 -2.38 -4.16
CA ASN A 23 -21.66 -2.22 -2.70
C ASN A 23 -22.09 -0.78 -2.39
N GLN A 24 -23.35 -0.60 -2.02
CA GLN A 24 -23.88 0.71 -1.63
C GLN A 24 -23.82 0.86 -0.11
N VAL A 25 -23.38 2.03 0.34
CA VAL A 25 -23.61 2.48 1.71
C VAL A 25 -25.13 2.61 1.91
N ALA A 26 -25.63 2.23 3.08
CA ALA A 26 -27.05 2.24 3.38
C ALA A 26 -27.68 3.60 3.01
N PRO A 27 -28.83 3.63 2.31
CA PRO A 27 -29.46 4.88 1.94
C PRO A 27 -30.02 5.55 3.19
N GLU A 28 -29.36 6.61 3.64
CA GLU A 28 -30.00 7.61 4.49
C GLU A 28 -31.18 8.26 3.73
N PRO A 29 -32.20 8.81 4.42
CA PRO A 29 -33.34 9.46 3.78
C PRO A 29 -32.85 10.72 3.04
N GLY A 30 -32.48 10.54 1.77
CA GLY A 30 -31.77 11.50 0.92
C GLY A 30 -30.81 10.84 -0.09
N GLY A 31 -30.46 9.56 0.09
CA GLY A 31 -29.55 8.80 -0.76
C GLY A 31 -30.24 8.17 -1.97
N GLY A 32 -30.83 8.99 -2.83
CA GLY A 32 -31.41 8.57 -4.10
C GLY A 32 -31.01 9.54 -5.19
N GLY A 33 -29.91 9.25 -5.87
CA GLY A 33 -29.52 10.01 -7.05
C GLY A 33 -28.06 9.80 -7.38
N GLY A 34 -27.78 9.49 -8.65
CA GLY A 34 -26.51 9.82 -9.26
C GLY A 34 -26.32 11.34 -9.19
N GLY A 35 -25.90 11.81 -8.02
CA GLY A 35 -25.32 13.13 -7.86
C GLY A 35 -23.92 13.03 -8.44
N ASN A 36 -23.61 13.90 -9.40
CA ASN A 36 -22.24 14.21 -9.75
C ASN A 36 -21.47 14.42 -8.44
N ALA A 37 -20.69 13.42 -8.01
CA ALA A 37 -19.76 13.63 -6.92
C ALA A 37 -18.86 14.76 -7.44
N ASP A 38 -18.91 15.93 -6.79
CA ASP A 38 -18.08 17.08 -7.13
C ASP A 38 -16.63 16.79 -6.70
N LEU A 39 -16.05 15.79 -7.35
CA LEU A 39 -14.65 15.42 -7.22
C LEU A 39 -13.87 16.32 -8.17
N SER A 40 -13.79 17.60 -7.81
CA SER A 40 -12.93 18.55 -8.49
C SER A 40 -11.49 18.34 -8.01
N VAL A 41 -10.61 17.96 -8.94
CA VAL A 41 -9.18 17.78 -8.67
C VAL A 41 -8.46 19.09 -8.99
N ASP A 42 -7.90 19.70 -7.95
CA ASP A 42 -7.05 20.88 -8.07
C ASP A 42 -5.60 20.46 -8.37
N GLN A 43 -5.16 20.70 -9.60
CA GLN A 43 -3.83 20.30 -10.08
C GLN A 43 -2.69 21.05 -9.38
N ASP A 44 -2.91 22.29 -8.95
CA ASP A 44 -1.90 23.08 -8.25
C ASP A 44 -1.64 22.49 -6.85
N LYS A 45 -2.72 22.06 -6.17
CA LYS A 45 -2.60 21.34 -4.89
C LYS A 45 -1.87 20.00 -5.04
N LEU A 46 -2.17 19.24 -6.10
CA LEU A 46 -1.43 18.00 -6.39
C LEU A 46 0.05 18.27 -6.69
N GLY A 47 0.35 19.33 -7.45
CA GLY A 47 1.72 19.76 -7.72
C GLY A 47 2.49 20.13 -6.44
N ALA A 48 1.85 20.88 -5.53
CA ALA A 48 2.44 21.24 -4.25
C ALA A 48 2.72 20.01 -3.37
N ILE A 49 1.78 19.06 -3.31
CA ILE A 49 1.96 17.79 -2.58
C ILE A 49 3.08 16.97 -3.21
N GLY A 50 3.14 16.86 -4.53
CA GLY A 50 4.18 16.13 -5.25
C GLY A 50 5.57 16.71 -4.98
N SER A 51 5.71 18.04 -5.02
CA SER A 51 6.96 18.75 -4.69
C SER A 51 7.38 18.51 -3.23
N ALA A 52 6.44 18.63 -2.29
CA ALA A 52 6.71 18.39 -0.87
C ALA A 52 7.13 16.93 -0.61
N ALA A 53 6.45 15.97 -1.24
CA ALA A 53 6.79 14.55 -1.16
C ALA A 53 8.19 14.27 -1.75
N TYR A 54 8.53 14.88 -2.88
CA TYR A 54 9.85 14.74 -3.49
C TYR A 54 10.96 15.32 -2.60
N ALA A 55 10.75 16.51 -2.03
CA ALA A 55 11.69 17.12 -1.09
C ALA A 55 11.86 16.29 0.19
N LEU A 56 10.76 15.74 0.72
CA LEU A 56 10.81 14.83 1.87
C LEU A 56 11.59 13.55 1.53
N HIS A 57 11.31 12.93 0.39
CA HIS A 57 12.02 11.74 -0.07
C HIS A 57 13.52 11.99 -0.21
N GLY A 58 13.91 13.11 -0.83
CA GLY A 58 15.32 13.49 -0.97
C GLY A 58 16.04 13.62 0.37
N ARG A 59 15.40 14.28 1.36
CA ARG A 59 15.95 14.40 2.72
C ARG A 59 16.03 13.04 3.41
N LEU A 60 14.98 12.23 3.33
CA LEU A 60 14.94 10.90 3.95
C LEU A 60 16.04 9.98 3.39
N VAL A 61 16.29 10.02 2.09
CA VAL A 61 17.40 9.26 1.46
C VAL A 61 18.74 9.76 1.96
N LYS A 62 18.96 11.08 2.01
CA LYS A 62 20.21 11.67 2.49
C LYS A 62 20.48 11.29 3.95
N ASP A 63 19.52 11.54 4.81
CA ASP A 63 19.63 11.28 6.25
C ASP A 63 19.74 9.78 6.53
N GLY A 64 19.00 8.95 5.78
CA GLY A 64 19.11 7.49 5.84
C GLY A 64 20.48 6.97 5.43
N ASN A 65 21.11 7.58 4.41
CA ASN A 65 22.48 7.23 4.02
C ASN A 65 23.49 7.64 5.08
N HIS A 66 23.37 8.83 5.69
CA HIS A 66 24.20 9.23 6.83
C HIS A 66 24.05 8.25 8.01
N ALA A 67 22.82 7.91 8.37
CA ALA A 67 22.54 6.97 9.46
C ALA A 67 23.14 5.58 9.16
N ARG A 68 23.03 5.10 7.92
CA ARG A 68 23.63 3.83 7.49
C ARG A 68 25.15 3.86 7.65
N THR A 69 25.83 4.88 7.12
CA THR A 69 27.30 5.00 7.21
C THR A 69 27.75 5.02 8.67
N ASN A 70 27.16 5.89 9.49
CA ASN A 70 27.52 6.02 10.90
C ASN A 70 27.28 4.71 11.68
N THR A 71 26.18 4.01 11.37
CA THR A 71 25.84 2.72 12.00
C THR A 71 26.83 1.63 11.62
N THR A 72 27.25 1.58 10.35
CA THR A 72 28.26 0.62 9.88
C THR A 72 29.64 0.88 10.50
N GLU A 73 30.04 2.15 10.62
CA GLU A 73 31.29 2.53 11.27
C GLU A 73 31.28 2.17 12.75
N ALA A 74 30.20 2.50 13.47
CA ALA A 74 30.02 2.14 14.87
C ALA A 74 30.02 0.62 15.09
N ALA A 75 29.28 -0.12 14.26
CA ALA A 75 29.22 -1.59 14.32
C ALA A 75 30.61 -2.22 14.09
N THR A 76 31.38 -1.68 13.15
CA THR A 76 32.76 -2.11 12.87
C THR A 76 33.66 -1.84 14.07
N GLY A 77 33.65 -0.61 14.60
CA GLY A 77 34.46 -0.24 15.76
C GLY A 77 34.16 -1.11 16.98
N MET A 78 32.88 -1.30 17.31
CA MET A 78 32.46 -2.16 18.42
C MET A 78 32.91 -3.62 18.22
N SER A 79 32.81 -4.15 17.00
CA SER A 79 33.25 -5.52 16.69
C SER A 79 34.77 -5.66 16.80
N SER A 80 35.53 -4.67 16.29
CA SER A 80 36.99 -4.64 16.40
C SER A 80 37.48 -4.54 17.85
N HIS A 81 36.71 -3.92 18.73
CA HIS A 81 36.99 -3.85 20.17
C HIS A 81 36.40 -5.03 20.98
N GLY A 82 35.88 -6.07 20.31
CA GLY A 82 35.43 -7.31 20.95
C GLY A 82 34.00 -7.30 21.50
N PHE A 83 33.21 -6.27 21.22
CA PHE A 83 31.80 -6.21 21.64
C PHE A 83 30.88 -6.98 20.70
N LEU A 84 30.18 -7.98 21.23
CA LEU A 84 29.20 -8.80 20.49
C LEU A 84 28.05 -7.98 19.90
N THR A 85 27.74 -6.81 20.47
CA THR A 85 26.68 -5.91 19.99
C THR A 85 26.94 -5.37 18.58
N GLY A 86 28.20 -5.28 18.13
CA GLY A 86 28.54 -4.78 16.80
C GLY A 86 27.96 -5.63 15.65
N SER A 87 28.03 -6.95 15.76
CA SER A 87 27.48 -7.88 14.75
C SER A 87 25.95 -7.88 14.75
N ALA A 88 25.32 -7.70 15.92
CA ALA A 88 23.88 -7.55 16.05
C ALA A 88 23.38 -6.25 15.38
N MET A 89 24.12 -5.14 15.56
CA MET A 89 23.79 -3.85 14.97
C MET A 89 23.86 -3.88 13.43
N SER A 90 24.88 -4.52 12.86
CA SER A 90 24.98 -4.75 11.41
C SER A 90 23.82 -5.59 10.87
N THR A 91 23.39 -6.63 11.59
CA THR A 91 22.28 -7.48 11.17
C THR A 91 20.95 -6.72 11.11
N VAL A 92 20.66 -5.87 12.09
CA VAL A 92 19.43 -5.05 12.12
C VAL A 92 19.43 -3.98 11.03
N GLN A 93 20.60 -3.39 10.76
CA GLN A 93 20.77 -2.40 9.69
C GLN A 93 20.53 -2.99 8.28
N GLU A 94 20.98 -4.22 8.04
CA GLU A 94 20.82 -4.92 6.75
C GLU A 94 19.44 -5.55 6.58
N LYS A 95 18.80 -6.00 7.67
CA LYS A 95 17.47 -6.62 7.65
C LYS A 95 16.46 -5.73 8.37
N PRO A 96 15.84 -4.75 7.70
CA PRO A 96 14.64 -4.12 8.23
C PRO A 96 13.60 -5.21 8.49
N LEU A 97 12.97 -5.18 9.67
CA LEU A 97 12.06 -6.19 10.20
C LEU A 97 10.79 -6.35 9.33
N VAL A 98 10.91 -7.00 8.17
CA VAL A 98 9.79 -7.35 7.27
C VAL A 98 9.09 -8.66 7.72
N ARG A 99 9.63 -9.36 8.72
CA ARG A 99 9.13 -10.68 9.17
C ARG A 99 8.60 -10.67 10.60
N ARG A 100 7.52 -9.94 10.89
CA ARG A 100 6.82 -10.13 12.18
C ARG A 100 5.29 -10.10 12.16
N THR A 101 4.65 -10.03 11.00
CA THR A 101 3.18 -10.03 10.89
C THR A 101 2.54 -11.33 10.35
N SER A 102 3.30 -12.35 9.96
CA SER A 102 2.72 -13.62 9.44
C SER A 102 2.74 -14.82 10.41
N ARG A 103 3.09 -14.65 11.70
CA ARG A 103 3.11 -15.79 12.67
C ARG A 103 2.03 -15.76 13.74
N SER A 104 1.05 -14.86 13.65
CA SER A 104 -0.03 -14.73 14.65
C SER A 104 -1.43 -15.08 14.16
N CYS A 105 -1.59 -15.66 12.96
CA CYS A 105 -2.88 -16.17 12.50
C CYS A 105 -2.75 -17.62 12.05
N THR A 106 -2.98 -18.54 12.98
CA THR A 106 -3.59 -19.83 12.66
C THR A 106 -4.62 -20.12 13.77
N PRO A 107 -5.88 -20.43 13.43
CA PRO A 107 -6.94 -20.73 14.39
C PRO A 107 -6.70 -22.05 15.15
#